data_AF-A0A559IVZ7-F1
#
_entry.id   AF-A0A559IVZ7-F1
#
_cell.length_a   1.000
_cell.length_b   1.000
_cell.length_c   1.000
_cell.angle_alpha   90.00
_cell.angle_beta   90.00
_cell.angle_gamma   90.00
#
_symmetry.space_group_name_H-M   'P 1'
#
loop_
_entity.id
_entity.type
_entity.pdbx_description
1 polymer ?
#
loop_
_entity_poly.entity_id
_entity_poly.type
_entity_poly.pdbx_seq_one_letter_code
_entity_poly.pdbx_strand_id
1 'polypeptide(L)' 'MDVSDSSPSLAHNPVYCLGCQERVPAERTVLQFRTGFYKGQIPIGSCDRCTPEHAILAQLWNSLKTGHFY' A
#
# COMPACT_ATOMS: atom_id res chain seq x y z
N MET A 1 -22.50 -15.63 21.67
CA MET A 1 -22.46 -14.16 21.54
C MET A 1 -21.03 -13.82 21.19
N ASP A 2 -20.85 -13.50 19.93
CA ASP A 2 -19.59 -13.53 19.21
C ASP A 2 -18.59 -12.51 19.74
N VAL A 3 -17.36 -12.99 19.96
CA VAL A 3 -16.20 -12.15 20.28
C VAL A 3 -15.96 -11.30 19.05
N SER A 4 -16.35 -10.02 19.12
CA SER A 4 -16.05 -9.04 18.09
C SER A 4 -14.53 -8.87 18.02
N ASP A 5 -13.91 -9.61 17.11
CA ASP A 5 -12.54 -9.44 16.65
C ASP A 5 -12.43 -8.01 16.10
N SER A 6 -12.10 -7.10 17.00
CA SER A 6 -11.88 -5.68 16.72
C SER A 6 -10.43 -5.46 16.31
N SER A 7 -9.87 -6.40 15.54
CA SER A 7 -8.72 -6.11 14.73
C SER A 7 -9.17 -5.05 13.73
N PRO A 8 -8.60 -3.83 13.70
CA PRO A 8 -8.86 -2.92 12.61
C PRO A 8 -8.42 -3.70 11.37
N SER A 9 -9.38 -4.16 10.58
CA SER A 9 -9.11 -4.56 9.21
C SER A 9 -8.26 -3.41 8.68
N LEU A 10 -7.03 -3.71 8.26
CA LEU A 10 -6.18 -2.75 7.59
C LEU A 10 -6.91 -2.41 6.30
N ALA A 11 -7.93 -1.56 6.41
CA ALA A 11 -8.69 -1.02 5.33
C ALA A 11 -7.69 -0.12 4.63
N HIS A 12 -7.00 -0.70 3.66
CA HIS A 12 -6.05 0.02 2.85
C HIS A 12 -6.78 1.25 2.31
N ASN A 13 -6.24 2.44 2.52
CA ASN A 13 -6.87 3.63 1.95
C ASN A 13 -6.64 3.63 0.43
N PRO A 14 -7.50 4.27 -0.37
CA PRO A 14 -7.15 4.50 -1.76
C PRO A 14 -5.84 5.28 -1.83
N VAL A 15 -4.96 4.87 -2.74
CA VAL A 15 -3.66 5.53 -2.95
C VAL A 15 -3.55 6.07 -4.37
N TYR A 16 -2.65 7.02 -4.55
CA TYR A 16 -2.14 7.35 -5.86
C TYR A 16 -0.92 6.47 -6.15
N CYS A 17 -1.03 5.57 -7.12
CA CYS A 17 0.01 4.60 -7.43
C CYS A 17 1.15 5.25 -8.22
N LEU A 18 2.39 5.10 -7.73
CA LEU A 18 3.57 5.63 -8.42
C LEU A 18 3.91 4.90 -9.73
N GLY A 19 3.49 3.64 -9.89
CA GLY A 19 3.73 2.87 -11.11
C GLY A 19 2.78 3.25 -12.24
N CYS A 20 1.47 3.03 -12.06
CA CYS A 20 0.47 3.32 -13.10
C CYS A 20 0.00 4.78 -13.13
N GLN A 21 0.43 5.62 -12.18
CA GLN A 21 0.07 7.04 -12.12
C GLN A 21 -1.45 7.30 -12.04
N GLU A 22 -2.19 6.38 -11.44
CA GLU A 22 -3.64 6.44 -11.29
C GLU A 22 -4.06 6.37 -9.81
N ARG A 23 -5.30 6.81 -9.54
CA ARG A 23 -5.95 6.56 -8.25
C ARG A 23 -6.37 5.11 -8.20
N VAL A 24 -5.86 4.40 -7.20
CA VAL A 24 -6.12 2.98 -6.96
C VAL A 24 -7.06 2.86 -5.77
N PRO A 25 -8.12 2.04 -5.88
CA PRO A 25 -9.04 1.85 -4.78
C PRO A 25 -8.40 0.98 -3.67
N ALA A 26 -9.02 1.00 -2.49
CA ALA A 26 -8.55 0.33 -1.29
C ALA A 26 -8.17 -1.15 -1.53
N GLU A 27 -9.03 -1.86 -2.25
CA GLU A 27 -8.97 -3.31 -2.46
C GLU A 27 -7.78 -3.73 -3.31
N ARG A 28 -7.24 -2.81 -4.11
CA ARG A 28 -6.10 -3.04 -5.00
C ARG A 28 -4.81 -2.41 -4.49
N THR A 29 -4.86 -1.75 -3.35
CA THR A 29 -3.70 -1.10 -2.72
C THR A 29 -2.90 -2.15 -1.96
N VAL A 30 -1.60 -2.21 -2.23
CA VAL A 30 -0.67 -3.15 -1.59
C VAL A 30 0.34 -2.43 -0.71
N LEU A 31 0.82 -1.27 -1.16
CA LEU A 31 1.64 -0.39 -0.34
C LEU A 31 0.97 0.97 -0.19
N GLN A 32 0.98 1.47 1.04
CA GLN A 32 0.68 2.86 1.35
C GLN A 32 1.90 3.48 2.02
N PHE A 33 2.48 4.51 1.42
CA PHE A 33 3.61 5.23 2.02
C PHE A 33 3.10 6.21 3.07
N ARG A 34 3.43 5.96 4.34
CA ARG A 34 3.10 6.86 5.46
C ARG A 34 4.16 7.95 5.62
N THR A 35 4.45 8.64 4.52
CA THR A 35 5.52 9.63 4.41
C THR A 35 5.03 11.08 4.49
N GLY A 36 3.70 11.28 4.54
CA GLY A 36 3.10 12.62 4.49
C GLY A 36 3.01 13.21 3.08
N PHE A 37 3.40 12.46 2.03
CA PHE A 37 3.23 12.88 0.64
C PHE A 37 1.87 12.45 0.09
N TYR A 38 1.26 13.35 -0.69
CA TYR A 38 -0.07 13.16 -1.29
C TYR A 38 -0.09 13.71 -2.72
N LYS A 39 -0.93 13.11 -3.59
CA LYS A 39 -1.40 13.76 -4.81
C LYS A 39 -2.77 14.37 -4.55
N GLY A 40 -2.81 15.68 -4.37
CA GLY A 40 -3.98 16.34 -3.81
C GLY A 40 -4.22 15.86 -2.39
N GLN A 41 -5.31 15.13 -2.15
CA GLN A 41 -5.66 14.56 -0.84
C GLN A 41 -5.45 13.04 -0.76
N ILE A 42 -4.92 12.42 -1.82
CA ILE A 42 -4.78 10.97 -1.91
C ILE A 42 -3.35 10.58 -1.53
N PRO A 43 -3.13 9.73 -0.51
CA PRO A 43 -1.79 9.32 -0.11
C PRO A 43 -1.07 8.58 -1.24
N ILE A 44 0.25 8.67 -1.29
CA ILE A 44 1.05 7.95 -2.30
C ILE A 44 1.19 6.48 -1.90
N GLY A 45 1.19 5.58 -2.89
CA GLY A 45 1.31 4.13 -2.66
C GLY A 45 1.61 3.33 -3.93
N SER A 46 1.29 2.04 -3.92
CA SER A 46 1.34 1.17 -5.10
C SER A 46 0.24 0.10 -5.10
N CYS A 47 -0.18 -0.31 -6.30
CA CYS A 47 -1.16 -1.37 -6.50
C CYS A 47 -0.53 -2.77 -6.62
N ASP A 48 -1.37 -3.78 -6.53
CA ASP A 48 -1.09 -5.20 -6.78
C ASP A 48 -0.29 -5.47 -8.07
N ARG A 49 -0.61 -4.76 -9.15
CA ARG A 49 0.04 -4.93 -10.46
C ARG A 49 1.41 -4.26 -10.53
N CYS A 50 1.52 -3.01 -10.09
CA CYS A 50 2.76 -2.24 -10.25
C CYS A 50 3.82 -2.62 -9.21
N THR A 51 3.42 -3.09 -8.02
CA THR A 51 4.37 -3.46 -6.96
C THR A 51 5.41 -4.48 -7.43
N PRO A 52 5.05 -5.61 -8.10
CA PRO A 52 6.04 -6.55 -8.62
C PRO A 52 6.78 -6.08 -9.88
N GLU A 53 6.19 -5.19 -10.70
CA GLU A 53 6.78 -4.73 -11.97
C GLU A 53 7.94 -3.71 -11.77
N HIS A 54 7.95 -2.98 -10.65
CA HIS A 54 8.99 -2.00 -10.36
C HIS A 54 9.94 -2.49 -9.27
N ALA A 55 11.23 -2.64 -9.61
CA ALA A 55 12.25 -3.21 -8.71
C ALA A 55 12.30 -2.57 -7.31
N ILE A 56 12.22 -1.23 -7.23
CA ILE A 56 12.22 -0.51 -5.95
C ILE A 56 10.95 -0.81 -5.13
N LEU A 57 9.78 -0.85 -5.77
CA LEU A 57 8.52 -1.16 -5.09
C LEU A 57 8.51 -2.62 -4.60
N ALA A 58 9.03 -3.53 -5.40
CA ALA A 58 9.18 -4.94 -5.04
C ALA A 58 10.12 -5.13 -3.84
N GLN A 59 11.27 -4.43 -3.84
CA GLN A 59 12.21 -4.44 -2.72
C GLN A 59 11.55 -3.94 -1.43
N LEU A 60 10.89 -2.78 -1.49
CA LEU A 60 10.19 -2.20 -0.32
C LEU A 60 9.11 -3.14 0.22
N TRP A 61 8.32 -3.76 -0.66
CA TRP A 61 7.29 -4.72 -0.28
C TRP A 61 7.88 -5.96 0.39
N ASN A 62 8.96 -6.50 -0.15
CA ASN A 62 9.62 -7.69 0.40
C ASN A 62 10.25 -7.39 1.76
N SER A 63 10.86 -6.22 1.95
CA SER A 63 11.38 -5.79 3.26
C SER A 63 10.26 -5.69 4.30
N LEU A 64 9.11 -5.11 3.95
CA LEU A 64 7.96 -5.02 4.85
C LEU A 64 7.38 -6.39 5.21
N LYS A 65 7.32 -7.32 4.25
CA LYS A 65 6.83 -8.69 4.49
C LYS A 65 7.75 -9.53 5.36
N THR A 66 9.06 -9.39 5.16
CA THR A 66 10.07 -10.25 5.80
C THR A 66 10.59 -9.66 7.10
N GLY A 67 10.34 -8.38 7.37
CA GLY A 67 10.92 -7.67 8.52
C GLY A 67 12.43 -7.40 8.38
N HIS A 68 13.01 -7.70 7.21
CA HIS A 68 14.42 -7.44 6.91
C HIS A 68 14.55 -6.09 6.20
N PHE A 69 15.10 -5.12 6.94
CA PHE A 69 15.50 -3.82 6.42
C PHE A 69 17.02 -3.90 6.16
N TYR A 70 17.43 -3.71 4.91
CA TYR A 70 18.84 -3.71 4.50
C TYR A 70 19.51 -2.39 4.88
#